data_AF-A0A0L0H5B4-F1
#
_entry.id   AF-A0A0L0H5B4-F1
#
_cell.length_a   1.000
_cell.length_b   1.000
_cell.length_c   1.000
_cell.angle_alpha   90.00
_cell.angle_beta   90.00
_cell.angle_gamma   90.00
#
_symmetry.space_group_name_H-M   'P 1'
#
loop_
_entity.id
_entity.type
_entity.pdbx_description
1 polymer ?
#
loop_
_entity_poly.entity_id
_entity_poly.type
_entity_poly.pdbx_seq_one_letter_code
_entity_poly.pdbx_strand_id
1 'polypeptide(L)'
;MNFDSTLQRIPTGGSNEYRPAPARHMTWRSRLTPKDPWAKGAVIWATSQLLVIVILEAAIAKIHGDYRSELEALNDPAVDQSVVPNARAITIYHALFIVAQAFQWVLAADAVLTSSMIQLVSTTLYNTALFAYSIVQFKQAKDIADQVTQLGLPNLPKPHPTKTPEFIVIVAMAIFAAGWMVISQRLYRVFGWSIFKELGADIAVRNRLKLYHIYMMLLKLDVFFFLGFDIQFLLLVLLNDGDVSSRWTHGLIAIPFTLILLVIAYFAIRKESNILMTLTLLGLSGGIGYLIAKLVDVMKKGDTPKYSGSRNSLTFFESITLALSVATFVVAIMNFRNFGKGLKEQLERARGQNMELDDIQRPPKDNRWTLD
;
A
#
# COMPACT_ATOMS: atom_id res chain seq x y z
N MET A 1 -25.40 -30.51 -84.09
CA MET A 1 -25.54 -31.63 -83.14
C MET A 1 -24.60 -31.37 -81.98
N ASN A 2 -25.21 -31.07 -80.83
CA ASN A 2 -24.75 -30.98 -79.44
C ASN A 2 -23.25 -30.99 -79.13
N PHE A 3 -22.76 -29.82 -78.71
CA PHE A 3 -21.69 -29.72 -77.70
C PHE A 3 -22.34 -29.92 -76.33
N ASP A 4 -22.01 -31.02 -75.66
CA ASP A 4 -22.49 -31.33 -74.32
C ASP A 4 -21.56 -30.67 -73.28
N SER A 5 -22.14 -29.81 -72.45
CA SER A 5 -21.47 -28.99 -71.46
C SER A 5 -21.52 -29.66 -70.08
N THR A 6 -20.63 -30.60 -69.83
CA THR A 6 -20.44 -31.15 -68.48
C THR A 6 -19.63 -30.20 -67.61
N LEU A 7 -20.31 -29.19 -67.06
CA LEU A 7 -19.84 -28.42 -65.91
C LEU A 7 -19.75 -29.36 -64.70
N GLN A 8 -18.53 -29.69 -64.26
CA GLN A 8 -18.30 -30.27 -62.95
C GLN A 8 -18.81 -29.32 -61.87
N ARG A 9 -19.80 -29.78 -61.10
CA ARG A 9 -20.30 -29.07 -59.92
C ARG A 9 -19.16 -28.96 -58.89
N ILE A 10 -18.80 -27.73 -58.55
CA ILE A 10 -18.01 -27.42 -57.36
C ILE A 10 -18.81 -27.93 -56.15
N PRO A 11 -18.24 -28.78 -55.27
CA PRO A 11 -18.92 -29.14 -54.03
C PRO A 11 -19.06 -27.87 -53.19
N THR A 12 -20.29 -27.44 -52.95
CA THR A 12 -20.60 -26.40 -51.96
C THR A 12 -20.21 -26.97 -50.60
N GLY A 13 -19.00 -26.66 -50.16
CA GLY A 13 -18.57 -26.89 -48.79
C GLY A 13 -19.59 -26.24 -47.86
N GLY A 14 -20.29 -27.07 -47.09
CA GLY A 14 -21.17 -26.60 -46.05
C GLY A 14 -20.44 -25.61 -45.18
N SER A 15 -21.06 -24.45 -44.96
CA SER A 15 -20.63 -23.46 -44.00
C SER A 15 -20.56 -24.11 -42.63
N ASN A 16 -19.38 -24.63 -42.27
CA ASN A 16 -19.01 -24.77 -40.87
C ASN A 16 -18.91 -23.33 -40.35
N GLU A 17 -20.07 -22.82 -39.92
CA GLU A 17 -20.16 -21.69 -39.01
C GLU A 17 -19.14 -21.93 -37.91
N TYR A 18 -18.08 -21.14 -37.90
CA TYR A 18 -17.24 -21.00 -36.73
C TYR A 18 -18.13 -20.41 -35.65
N ARG A 19 -18.74 -21.28 -34.83
CA ARG A 19 -19.42 -20.85 -33.60
C ARG A 19 -18.31 -20.47 -32.63
N PRO A 20 -18.09 -19.19 -32.31
CA PRO A 20 -17.19 -18.85 -31.21
C PRO A 20 -17.73 -19.55 -29.97
N ALA A 21 -16.87 -20.28 -29.27
CA ALA A 21 -17.23 -20.87 -27.98
C ALA A 21 -17.84 -19.77 -27.11
N PRO A 22 -18.98 -20.02 -26.42
CA PRO A 22 -19.61 -19.00 -25.59
C PRO A 22 -18.58 -18.45 -24.61
N ALA A 23 -18.34 -17.13 -24.68
CA ALA A 23 -17.38 -16.45 -23.82
C ALA A 23 -17.77 -16.73 -22.36
N ARG A 24 -16.92 -17.51 -21.68
CA ARG A 24 -17.12 -17.89 -20.29
C ARG A 24 -17.07 -16.61 -19.47
N HIS A 25 -18.23 -16.16 -18.95
CA HIS A 25 -18.37 -14.94 -18.17
C HIS A 25 -17.28 -14.88 -17.08
N MET A 26 -16.28 -14.03 -17.32
CA MET A 26 -15.07 -13.95 -16.50
C MET A 26 -15.40 -13.16 -15.23
N THR A 27 -15.99 -13.83 -14.24
CA THR A 27 -16.28 -13.26 -12.91
C THR A 27 -15.02 -12.58 -12.34
N TRP A 28 -15.17 -11.55 -11.51
CA TRP A 28 -14.04 -10.86 -10.84
C TRP A 28 -13.02 -11.84 -10.20
N ARG A 29 -13.49 -13.01 -9.75
CA ARG A 29 -12.68 -14.13 -9.23
C ARG A 29 -11.69 -14.70 -10.27
N SER A 30 -12.06 -14.76 -11.54
CA SER A 30 -11.17 -15.22 -12.62
C SER A 30 -10.11 -14.21 -13.04
N ARG A 31 -10.27 -12.91 -12.68
CA ARG A 31 -9.17 -11.93 -12.77
C ARG A 31 -8.15 -12.15 -11.65
N LEU A 32 -8.60 -12.55 -10.45
CA LEU A 32 -7.76 -12.85 -9.29
C LEU A 32 -6.98 -14.16 -9.39
N THR A 33 -7.35 -15.08 -10.27
CA THR A 33 -6.57 -16.28 -10.55
C THR A 33 -5.65 -16.03 -11.74
N PRO A 34 -4.41 -15.58 -11.52
CA PRO A 34 -3.48 -15.41 -12.62
C PRO A 34 -3.23 -16.76 -13.29
N LYS A 35 -3.12 -16.78 -14.63
CA LYS A 35 -2.83 -18.00 -15.38
C LYS A 35 -1.45 -18.56 -15.06
N ASP A 36 -0.53 -17.70 -14.63
CA ASP A 36 0.85 -18.04 -14.29
C ASP A 36 0.98 -18.64 -12.87
N PRO A 37 1.69 -19.78 -12.70
CA PRO A 37 1.83 -20.45 -11.42
C PRO A 37 2.54 -19.60 -10.36
N TRP A 38 3.49 -18.75 -10.74
CA TRP A 38 4.20 -17.87 -9.80
C TRP A 38 3.31 -16.75 -9.30
N ALA A 39 2.46 -16.21 -10.16
CA ALA A 39 1.50 -15.19 -9.75
C ALA A 39 0.43 -15.78 -8.79
N LYS A 40 0.03 -17.04 -8.97
CA LYS A 40 -0.80 -17.74 -7.96
C LYS A 40 -0.04 -17.93 -6.65
N GLY A 41 1.22 -18.34 -6.75
CA GLY A 41 2.12 -18.43 -5.60
C GLY A 41 2.26 -17.12 -4.84
N ALA A 42 2.35 -15.99 -5.53
CA ALA A 42 2.43 -14.66 -4.91
C ALA A 42 1.17 -14.31 -4.11
N VAL A 43 -0.03 -14.58 -4.63
CA VAL A 43 -1.29 -14.35 -3.91
C VAL A 43 -1.42 -15.27 -2.69
N ILE A 44 -1.03 -16.54 -2.82
CA ILE A 44 -1.01 -17.49 -1.70
C ILE A 44 -0.01 -17.01 -0.64
N TRP A 45 1.18 -16.59 -1.04
CA TRP A 45 2.21 -16.08 -0.15
C TRP A 45 1.73 -14.83 0.60
N ALA A 46 1.17 -13.86 -0.11
CA ALA A 46 0.59 -12.65 0.47
C ALA A 46 -0.52 -12.98 1.48
N THR A 47 -1.40 -13.92 1.13
CA THR A 47 -2.51 -14.34 2.00
C THR A 47 -2.00 -15.08 3.23
N SER A 48 -1.00 -15.94 3.07
CA SER A 48 -0.38 -16.63 4.19
C SER A 48 0.31 -15.66 5.15
N GLN A 49 1.01 -14.65 4.63
CA GLN A 49 1.61 -13.58 5.42
C GLN A 49 0.56 -12.82 6.20
N LEU A 50 -0.51 -12.37 5.53
CA LEU A 50 -1.60 -11.65 6.17
C LEU A 50 -2.17 -12.46 7.35
N LEU A 51 -2.52 -13.73 7.13
CA LEU A 51 -3.13 -14.56 8.16
C LEU A 51 -2.17 -14.83 9.32
N VAL A 52 -0.95 -15.28 9.04
CA VAL A 52 0.02 -15.63 10.08
C VAL A 52 0.38 -14.42 10.93
N ILE A 53 0.72 -13.29 10.30
CA ILE A 53 1.17 -12.10 11.04
C ILE A 53 0.01 -11.46 11.79
N VAL A 54 -1.19 -11.35 11.20
CA VAL A 54 -2.34 -10.77 11.91
C VAL A 54 -2.75 -11.61 13.13
N ILE A 55 -2.69 -12.94 13.05
CA ILE A 55 -2.98 -13.81 14.20
C ILE A 55 -1.95 -13.60 15.30
N LEU A 56 -0.66 -13.58 14.96
CA LEU A 56 0.42 -13.33 15.93
C LEU A 56 0.30 -11.95 16.58
N GLU A 57 0.05 -10.91 15.78
CA GLU A 57 -0.13 -9.54 16.26
C GLU A 57 -1.35 -9.38 17.15
N ALA A 58 -2.48 -9.99 16.79
CA ALA A 58 -3.68 -9.96 17.62
C ALA A 58 -3.46 -10.65 18.97
N ALA A 59 -2.70 -11.75 18.99
CA ALA A 59 -2.33 -12.43 20.23
C ALA A 59 -1.41 -11.56 21.10
N ILE A 60 -0.40 -10.92 20.51
CA ILE A 60 0.53 -10.02 21.22
C ILE A 60 -0.19 -8.78 21.75
N ALA A 61 -1.09 -8.19 20.95
CA ALA A 61 -1.88 -7.04 21.33
C ALA A 61 -2.79 -7.35 22.52
N LYS A 62 -3.38 -8.55 22.57
CA LYS A 62 -4.16 -9.01 23.72
C LYS A 62 -3.28 -9.10 24.99
N ILE A 63 -2.12 -9.75 24.89
CA ILE A 63 -1.21 -9.89 26.05
C ILE A 63 -0.73 -8.52 26.55
N HIS A 64 -0.45 -7.57 25.65
CA HIS A 64 -0.13 -6.19 26.03
C HIS A 64 -1.31 -5.46 26.65
N GLY A 65 -2.54 -5.71 26.18
CA GLY A 65 -3.75 -5.18 26.79
C GLY A 65 -3.92 -5.65 28.23
N ASP A 66 -3.74 -6.95 28.46
CA ASP A 66 -3.79 -7.55 29.79
C ASP A 66 -2.68 -6.98 30.69
N TYR A 67 -1.42 -6.93 30.20
CA TYR A 67 -0.29 -6.33 30.92
C TYR A 67 -0.52 -4.86 31.27
N ARG A 68 -1.06 -4.06 30.35
CA ARG A 68 -1.43 -2.68 30.61
C ARG A 68 -2.49 -2.58 31.70
N SER A 69 -3.50 -3.44 31.68
CA SER A 69 -4.55 -3.43 32.70
C SER A 69 -4.02 -3.76 34.10
N GLU A 70 -3.04 -4.67 34.19
CA GLU A 70 -2.34 -4.97 35.44
C GLU A 70 -1.53 -3.76 35.95
N LEU A 71 -0.85 -3.04 35.04
CA LEU A 71 -0.13 -1.81 35.40
C LEU A 71 -1.07 -0.68 35.86
N GLU A 72 -2.20 -0.47 35.18
CA GLU A 72 -3.21 0.52 35.58
C GLU A 72 -3.87 0.13 36.91
N ALA A 73 -3.95 -1.16 37.25
CA ALA A 73 -4.50 -1.63 38.52
C ALA A 73 -3.59 -1.36 39.75
N LEU A 74 -2.30 -1.09 39.52
CA LEU A 74 -1.37 -0.71 40.61
C LEU A 74 -1.71 0.67 41.21
N ASN A 75 -2.36 1.55 40.44
CA ASN A 75 -2.75 2.91 40.84
C ASN A 75 -1.57 3.70 41.46
N ASP A 76 -0.37 3.52 40.91
CA ASP A 76 0.86 4.17 41.36
C ASP A 76 1.18 5.39 40.48
N PRO A 77 1.36 6.59 41.05
CA PRO A 77 1.59 7.81 40.28
C PRO A 77 2.83 7.76 39.37
N ALA A 78 3.89 7.04 39.76
CA ALA A 78 5.10 6.90 38.96
C ALA A 78 4.84 6.02 37.73
N VAL A 79 4.06 4.95 37.89
CA VAL A 79 3.66 4.04 36.80
C VAL A 79 2.70 4.75 35.83
N ASP A 80 1.72 5.49 36.35
CA ASP A 80 0.73 6.21 35.56
C ASP A 80 1.32 7.34 34.72
N GLN A 81 2.33 8.05 35.24
CA GLN A 81 2.96 9.15 34.51
C GLN A 81 4.02 8.68 33.51
N SER A 82 4.75 7.60 33.79
CA SER A 82 5.92 7.22 32.98
C SER A 82 5.73 5.95 32.14
N VAL A 83 4.91 4.98 32.56
CA VAL A 83 4.82 3.66 31.93
C VAL A 83 3.51 3.49 31.16
N VAL A 84 2.37 3.84 31.77
CA VAL A 84 1.04 3.63 31.18
C VAL A 84 0.86 4.32 29.81
N PRO A 85 1.32 5.57 29.58
CA PRO A 85 1.26 6.20 28.27
C PRO A 85 2.07 5.45 27.21
N ASN A 86 3.20 4.87 27.61
CA ASN A 86 4.10 4.13 26.73
C ASN A 86 3.51 2.75 26.38
N ALA A 87 2.89 2.07 27.35
CA ALA A 87 2.14 0.83 27.12
C ALA A 87 0.94 1.04 26.18
N ARG A 88 0.21 2.16 26.33
CA ARG A 88 -0.85 2.58 25.40
C ARG A 88 -0.36 2.72 23.96
N ALA A 89 0.82 3.33 23.81
CA ALA A 89 1.41 3.53 22.49
C ALA A 89 1.70 2.22 21.77
N ILE A 90 2.27 1.23 22.47
CA ILE A 90 2.52 -0.10 21.89
C ILE A 90 1.24 -0.74 21.36
N THR A 91 0.13 -0.68 22.10
CA THR A 91 -1.15 -1.26 21.64
C THR A 91 -1.60 -0.65 20.30
N ILE A 92 -1.45 0.67 20.14
CA ILE A 92 -1.79 1.37 18.90
C ILE A 92 -0.86 0.96 17.76
N TYR A 93 0.44 0.75 18.05
CA TYR A 93 1.39 0.27 17.05
C TYR A 93 1.09 -1.15 16.55
N HIS A 94 0.66 -2.08 17.43
CA HIS A 94 0.18 -3.39 17.00
C HIS A 94 -1.04 -3.28 16.06
N ALA A 95 -2.02 -2.43 16.42
CA ALA A 95 -3.18 -2.20 15.57
C ALA A 95 -2.79 -1.63 14.20
N LEU A 96 -1.84 -0.69 14.16
CA LEU A 96 -1.33 -0.14 12.92
C LEU A 96 -0.58 -1.18 12.09
N PHE A 97 0.19 -2.06 12.72
CA PHE A 97 0.89 -3.12 12.01
C PHE A 97 -0.09 -4.11 11.37
N ILE A 98 -1.23 -4.43 12.01
CA ILE A 98 -2.31 -5.22 11.41
C ILE A 98 -2.87 -4.53 10.15
N VAL A 99 -3.14 -3.23 10.22
CA VAL A 99 -3.61 -2.44 9.05
C VAL A 99 -2.55 -2.43 7.94
N ALA A 100 -1.27 -2.35 8.31
CA ALA A 100 -0.14 -2.40 7.39
C ALA A 100 -0.05 -3.75 6.65
N GLN A 101 -0.32 -4.86 7.32
CA GLN A 101 -0.38 -6.18 6.68
C GLN A 101 -1.55 -6.30 5.70
N ALA A 102 -2.71 -5.74 6.04
CA ALA A 102 -3.84 -5.68 5.12
C ALA A 102 -3.49 -4.85 3.86
N PHE A 103 -2.80 -3.73 4.04
CA PHE A 103 -2.33 -2.91 2.93
C PHE A 103 -1.27 -3.63 2.07
N GLN A 104 -0.32 -4.36 2.68
CA GLN A 104 0.64 -5.21 1.96
C GLN A 104 -0.07 -6.23 1.07
N TRP A 105 -1.13 -6.86 1.58
CA TRP A 105 -1.92 -7.81 0.79
C TRP A 105 -2.64 -7.13 -0.39
N VAL A 106 -3.21 -5.93 -0.18
CA VAL A 106 -3.84 -5.15 -1.25
C VAL A 106 -2.83 -4.77 -2.33
N LEU A 107 -1.63 -4.31 -1.95
CA LEU A 107 -0.55 -4.01 -2.89
C LEU A 107 -0.11 -5.24 -3.69
N ALA A 108 0.03 -6.38 -3.02
CA ALA A 108 0.37 -7.65 -3.67
C ALA A 108 -0.71 -8.09 -4.67
N ALA A 109 -1.98 -7.99 -4.29
CA ALA A 109 -3.10 -8.32 -5.16
C ALA A 109 -3.14 -7.38 -6.38
N ASP A 110 -2.99 -6.08 -6.18
CA ASP A 110 -2.95 -5.08 -7.24
C ASP A 110 -1.77 -5.29 -8.20
N ALA A 111 -0.57 -5.61 -7.67
CA ALA A 111 0.62 -5.90 -8.47
C ALA A 111 0.43 -7.12 -9.38
N VAL A 112 -0.21 -8.17 -8.87
CA VAL A 112 -0.52 -9.39 -9.64
C VAL A 112 -1.64 -9.14 -10.65
N LEU A 113 -2.71 -8.46 -10.25
CA LEU A 113 -3.87 -8.17 -11.11
C LEU A 113 -3.50 -7.27 -12.30
N THR A 114 -2.67 -6.25 -12.06
CA THR A 114 -2.23 -5.33 -13.12
C THR A 114 -0.97 -5.82 -13.84
N SER A 115 -0.39 -6.94 -13.41
CA SER A 115 0.89 -7.46 -13.92
C SER A 115 1.99 -6.38 -13.96
N SER A 116 1.99 -5.49 -12.96
CA SER A 116 2.85 -4.31 -12.93
C SER A 116 4.17 -4.59 -12.21
N MET A 117 5.27 -4.53 -12.95
CA MET A 117 6.63 -4.64 -12.39
C MET A 117 6.91 -3.59 -11.32
N ILE A 118 6.41 -2.36 -11.54
CA ILE A 118 6.63 -1.24 -10.62
C ILE A 118 5.92 -1.53 -9.29
N GLN A 119 4.67 -1.98 -9.33
CA GLN A 119 3.92 -2.33 -8.12
C GLN A 119 4.53 -3.54 -7.38
N LEU A 120 5.06 -4.51 -8.12
CA LEU A 120 5.73 -5.69 -7.54
C LEU A 120 7.01 -5.30 -6.77
N VAL A 121 7.86 -4.45 -7.36
CA VAL A 121 9.07 -3.94 -6.70
C VAL A 121 8.67 -3.16 -5.44
N SER A 122 7.67 -2.28 -5.54
CA SER A 122 7.17 -1.53 -4.40
C SER A 122 6.58 -2.41 -3.29
N THR A 123 5.86 -3.48 -3.64
CA THR A 123 5.34 -4.48 -2.69
C THR A 123 6.48 -5.17 -1.93
N THR A 124 7.61 -5.41 -2.60
CA THR A 124 8.80 -6.02 -1.98
C THR A 124 9.51 -5.03 -1.04
N LEU A 125 9.65 -3.77 -1.46
CA LEU A 125 10.24 -2.70 -0.65
C LEU A 125 9.38 -2.39 0.58
N TYR A 126 8.06 -2.30 0.40
CA TYR A 126 7.11 -2.10 1.50
C TYR A 126 7.18 -3.25 2.52
N ASN A 127 7.25 -4.50 2.06
CA ASN A 127 7.46 -5.63 2.96
C ASN A 127 8.79 -5.57 3.74
N THR A 128 9.84 -5.06 3.11
CA THR A 128 11.14 -4.86 3.78
C THR A 128 11.04 -3.79 4.88
N ALA A 129 10.27 -2.73 4.63
CA ALA A 129 9.96 -1.73 5.65
C ALA A 129 9.15 -2.32 6.80
N LEU A 130 8.17 -3.20 6.53
CA LEU A 130 7.42 -3.91 7.58
C LEU A 130 8.31 -4.83 8.41
N PHE A 131 9.28 -5.50 7.81
CA PHE A 131 10.27 -6.28 8.55
C PHE A 131 11.11 -5.39 9.47
N ALA A 132 11.64 -4.27 8.98
CA ALA A 132 12.37 -3.33 9.81
C ALA A 132 11.50 -2.74 10.94
N TYR A 133 10.22 -2.48 10.66
CA TYR A 133 9.26 -2.02 11.67
C TYR A 133 9.09 -3.02 12.82
N SER A 134 9.01 -4.33 12.54
CA SER A 134 8.90 -5.36 13.59
C SER A 134 10.09 -5.34 14.57
N ILE A 135 11.29 -4.99 14.08
CA ILE A 135 12.49 -4.84 14.92
C ILE A 135 12.40 -3.58 15.79
N VAL A 136 11.91 -2.49 15.22
CA VAL A 136 11.73 -1.22 15.95
C VAL A 136 10.70 -1.38 17.07
N GLN A 137 9.59 -2.07 16.80
CA GLN A 137 8.56 -2.37 17.79
C GLN A 137 9.09 -3.21 18.95
N PHE A 138 9.86 -4.26 18.67
CA PHE A 138 10.49 -5.07 19.72
C PHE A 138 11.46 -4.26 20.60
N LYS A 139 12.26 -3.37 20.00
CA LYS A 139 13.14 -2.49 20.78
C LYS A 139 12.34 -1.57 21.70
N GLN A 140 11.24 -1.01 21.20
CA GLN A 140 10.35 -0.15 21.98
C GLN A 140 9.68 -0.91 23.15
N ALA A 141 9.21 -2.13 22.93
CA ALA A 141 8.66 -2.98 23.99
C ALA A 141 9.72 -3.30 25.07
N LYS A 142 10.95 -3.58 24.65
CA LYS A 142 12.08 -3.79 25.58
C LYS A 142 12.42 -2.53 26.38
N ASP A 143 12.49 -1.36 25.75
CA ASP A 143 12.83 -0.10 26.44
C ASP A 143 11.83 0.20 27.58
N ILE A 144 10.55 -0.12 27.37
CA ILE A 144 9.50 0.02 28.38
C ILE A 144 9.63 -1.02 29.50
N ALA A 145 9.98 -2.26 29.16
CA ALA A 145 10.28 -3.29 30.16
C ALA A 145 11.44 -2.88 31.08
N ASP A 146 12.48 -2.28 30.50
CA ASP A 146 13.65 -1.80 31.23
C ASP A 146 13.26 -0.62 32.14
N GLN A 147 12.39 0.29 31.68
CA GLN A 147 11.83 1.37 32.52
C GLN A 147 11.04 0.83 33.72
N VAL A 148 10.16 -0.16 33.51
CA VAL A 148 9.39 -0.78 34.59
C VAL A 148 10.31 -1.43 35.62
N THR A 149 11.37 -2.10 35.16
CA THR A 149 12.35 -2.75 36.05
C THR A 149 13.11 -1.72 36.90
N GLN A 150 13.41 -0.54 36.34
CA GLN A 150 14.12 0.53 37.05
C GLN A 150 13.28 1.20 38.14
N LEU A 151 11.95 1.16 38.06
CA LEU A 151 11.07 1.71 39.10
C LEU A 151 11.18 0.93 40.43
N GLY A 152 11.59 -0.35 40.39
CA GLY A 152 11.89 -1.13 41.59
C GLY A 152 10.72 -1.33 42.55
N LEU A 153 9.48 -1.17 42.08
CA LEU A 153 8.28 -1.26 42.90
C LEU A 153 7.94 -2.72 43.26
N PRO A 154 7.43 -3.00 44.48
CA PRO A 154 6.89 -4.31 44.83
C PRO A 154 5.61 -4.61 44.02
N ASN A 155 5.39 -5.88 43.68
CA ASN A 155 4.23 -6.38 42.90
C ASN A 155 4.17 -5.95 41.42
N LEU A 156 5.28 -5.55 40.82
CA LEU A 156 5.32 -5.30 39.37
C LEU A 156 5.08 -6.61 38.58
N PRO A 157 4.24 -6.57 37.53
CA PRO A 157 4.08 -7.68 36.60
C PRO A 157 5.40 -7.95 35.84
N LYS A 158 5.53 -9.14 35.25
CA LYS A 158 6.76 -9.55 34.55
C LYS A 158 7.12 -8.49 33.49
N PRO A 159 8.34 -7.90 33.50
CA PRO A 159 8.64 -6.69 32.72
C PRO A 159 8.45 -6.81 31.20
N HIS A 160 8.59 -8.01 30.63
CA HIS A 160 8.41 -8.24 29.18
C HIS A 160 7.75 -9.60 28.93
N PRO A 161 6.41 -9.70 29.08
CA PRO A 161 5.71 -10.98 28.95
C PRO A 161 5.67 -11.47 27.49
N THR A 162 5.82 -10.57 26.52
CA THR A 162 5.67 -10.78 25.07
C THR A 162 6.97 -10.96 24.29
N LYS A 163 8.12 -11.05 24.97
CA LYS A 163 9.42 -11.17 24.32
C LYS A 163 9.49 -12.31 23.31
N THR A 164 8.98 -13.48 23.69
CA THR A 164 8.98 -14.68 22.85
C THR A 164 8.08 -14.53 21.61
N PRO A 165 6.78 -14.16 21.73
CA PRO A 165 5.93 -14.01 20.55
C PRO A 165 6.37 -12.88 19.62
N GLU A 166 6.90 -11.76 20.12
CA GLU A 166 7.45 -10.71 19.26
C GLU A 166 8.67 -11.18 18.46
N PHE A 167 9.56 -11.97 19.07
CA PHE A 167 10.68 -12.57 18.35
C PHE A 167 10.20 -13.53 17.25
N ILE A 168 9.12 -14.28 17.49
CA ILE A 168 8.49 -15.12 16.46
C ILE A 168 7.98 -14.27 15.29
N VAL A 169 7.39 -13.10 15.55
CA VAL A 169 6.96 -12.17 14.49
C VAL A 169 8.15 -11.68 13.66
N ILE A 170 9.26 -11.28 14.29
CA ILE A 170 10.46 -10.84 13.56
C ILE A 170 10.99 -11.95 12.64
N VAL A 171 11.08 -13.19 13.14
CA VAL A 171 11.53 -14.34 12.36
C VAL A 171 10.56 -14.64 11.22
N ALA A 172 9.25 -14.61 11.48
CA ALA A 172 8.23 -14.80 10.45
C ALA A 172 8.32 -13.71 9.36
N MET A 173 8.47 -12.45 9.73
CA MET A 173 8.64 -11.33 8.80
C MET A 173 9.92 -11.46 7.97
N ALA A 174 11.01 -11.95 8.55
CA ALA A 174 12.24 -12.23 7.82
C ALA A 174 12.04 -13.31 6.73
N ILE A 175 11.34 -14.40 7.07
CA ILE A 175 10.98 -15.46 6.12
C ILE A 175 10.11 -14.91 5.00
N PHE A 176 9.07 -14.13 5.34
CA PHE A 176 8.21 -13.50 4.35
C PHE A 176 8.94 -12.51 3.45
N ALA A 177 9.88 -11.73 3.98
CA ALA A 177 10.72 -10.82 3.21
C ALA A 177 11.64 -11.55 2.23
N ALA A 178 12.29 -12.63 2.67
CA ALA A 178 13.09 -13.47 1.78
C ALA A 178 12.22 -14.09 0.67
N GLY A 179 11.03 -14.59 1.02
CA GLY A 179 10.07 -15.13 0.05
C GLY A 179 9.61 -14.09 -0.98
N TRP A 180 9.30 -12.86 -0.54
CA TRP A 180 8.95 -11.77 -1.45
C TRP A 180 10.08 -11.42 -2.40
N MET A 181 11.34 -11.44 -1.94
CA MET A 181 12.49 -11.19 -2.81
C MET A 181 12.59 -12.25 -3.92
N VAL A 182 12.41 -13.54 -3.59
CA VAL A 182 12.44 -14.64 -4.57
C VAL A 182 11.26 -14.57 -5.54
N ILE A 183 10.05 -14.39 -5.03
CA ILE A 183 8.83 -14.29 -5.84
C ILE A 183 8.93 -13.09 -6.78
N SER A 184 9.35 -11.93 -6.26
CA SER A 184 9.50 -10.70 -7.02
C SER A 184 10.51 -10.86 -8.17
N GLN A 185 11.66 -11.50 -7.92
CA GLN A 185 12.64 -11.79 -8.98
C GLN A 185 12.07 -12.66 -10.11
N ARG A 186 11.24 -13.66 -9.78
CA ARG A 186 10.62 -14.54 -10.77
C ARG A 186 9.54 -13.81 -11.56
N LEU A 187 8.62 -13.11 -10.89
CA LEU A 187 7.56 -12.35 -11.54
C LEU A 187 8.11 -11.18 -12.38
N TYR A 188 9.21 -10.55 -11.95
CA TYR A 188 9.86 -9.48 -12.72
C TYR A 188 10.26 -9.96 -14.13
N ARG A 189 10.82 -11.18 -14.24
CA ARG A 189 11.15 -11.77 -15.54
C ARG A 189 9.89 -12.02 -16.37
N VAL A 190 8.85 -12.60 -15.77
CA VAL A 190 7.59 -12.92 -16.46
C VAL A 190 6.89 -11.65 -16.98
N PHE A 191 6.74 -10.63 -16.14
CA PHE A 191 6.12 -9.35 -16.52
C PHE A 191 6.96 -8.56 -17.53
N GLY A 192 8.30 -8.65 -17.43
CA GLY A 192 9.24 -8.06 -18.38
C GLY A 192 9.01 -8.50 -19.83
N TRP A 193 8.77 -9.80 -20.03
CA TRP A 193 8.52 -10.37 -21.35
C TRP A 193 7.15 -9.97 -21.93
N SER A 194 6.13 -9.80 -21.09
CA SER A 194 4.79 -9.36 -21.51
C SER A 194 4.81 -7.92 -22.01
N ILE A 195 5.41 -7.03 -21.22
CA ILE A 195 5.47 -5.59 -21.49
C ILE A 195 6.31 -5.27 -22.74
N PHE A 196 7.33 -6.09 -23.05
CA PHE A 196 8.11 -5.93 -24.28
C PHE A 196 7.27 -6.17 -25.55
N LYS A 197 6.29 -7.09 -25.51
CA LYS A 197 5.47 -7.43 -26.67
C LYS A 197 4.36 -6.41 -26.94
N GLU A 198 3.81 -5.78 -25.91
CA GLU A 198 2.69 -4.83 -26.04
C GLU A 198 3.09 -3.40 -26.42
N LEU A 199 4.24 -2.90 -25.96
CA LEU A 199 4.56 -1.46 -26.04
C LEU A 199 5.32 -1.02 -27.31
N GLY A 200 5.68 -1.92 -28.23
CA GLY A 200 6.40 -1.57 -29.45
C GLY A 200 7.78 -0.93 -29.21
N ALA A 201 8.38 -0.36 -30.27
CA ALA A 201 9.78 0.09 -30.28
C ALA A 201 10.03 1.55 -29.84
N ASP A 202 8.99 2.36 -29.57
CA ASP A 202 9.20 3.76 -29.16
C ASP A 202 9.60 3.85 -27.67
N ILE A 203 10.90 4.07 -27.47
CA ILE A 203 11.55 4.16 -26.16
C ILE A 203 11.08 5.42 -25.39
N ALA A 204 10.82 6.53 -26.09
CA ALA A 204 10.46 7.80 -25.46
C ALA A 204 9.06 7.74 -24.84
N VAL A 205 8.11 7.16 -25.58
CA VAL A 205 6.76 6.83 -25.12
C VAL A 205 6.81 5.92 -23.88
N ARG A 206 7.56 4.83 -23.98
CA ARG A 206 7.69 3.85 -22.90
C ARG A 206 8.22 4.47 -21.61
N ASN A 207 9.19 5.38 -21.72
CA ASN A 207 9.74 6.06 -20.55
C ASN A 207 8.73 7.01 -19.88
N ARG A 208 7.89 7.70 -20.67
CA ARG A 208 6.81 8.54 -20.11
C ARG A 208 5.75 7.71 -19.37
N LEU A 209 5.33 6.58 -19.96
CA LEU A 209 4.38 5.67 -19.30
C LEU A 209 4.96 5.03 -18.03
N LYS A 210 6.25 4.68 -18.03
CA LYS A 210 6.93 4.21 -16.80
C LYS A 210 6.89 5.27 -15.70
N LEU A 211 7.23 6.53 -16.01
CA LEU A 211 7.18 7.62 -15.03
C LEU A 211 5.77 7.86 -14.50
N TYR A 212 4.75 7.75 -15.35
CA TYR A 212 3.34 7.80 -14.94
C TYR A 212 3.02 6.68 -13.94
N HIS A 213 3.38 5.43 -14.24
CA HIS A 213 3.10 4.31 -13.35
C HIS A 213 3.90 4.36 -12.05
N ILE A 214 5.14 4.85 -12.06
CA ILE A 214 5.92 5.11 -10.85
C ILE A 214 5.19 6.14 -9.98
N TYR A 215 4.75 7.26 -10.58
CA TYR A 215 4.02 8.29 -9.86
C TYR A 215 2.72 7.75 -9.24
N MET A 216 1.94 6.99 -10.01
CA MET A 216 0.70 6.38 -9.52
C MET A 216 0.92 5.36 -8.42
N MET A 217 2.05 4.64 -8.45
CA MET A 217 2.43 3.73 -7.36
C MET A 217 2.80 4.54 -6.11
N LEU A 218 3.67 5.55 -6.25
CA LEU A 218 4.07 6.40 -5.14
C LEU A 218 2.85 7.04 -4.45
N LEU A 219 1.87 7.54 -5.20
CA LEU A 219 0.61 8.04 -4.64
C LEU A 219 -0.16 7.00 -3.82
N LYS A 220 -0.15 5.71 -4.22
CA LYS A 220 -0.79 4.64 -3.43
C LYS A 220 -0.09 4.43 -2.10
N LEU A 221 1.25 4.45 -2.08
CA LEU A 221 2.01 4.38 -0.84
C LEU A 221 1.79 5.63 0.01
N ASP A 222 1.79 6.82 -0.59
CA ASP A 222 1.58 8.09 0.10
C ASP A 222 0.24 8.10 0.83
N VAL A 223 -0.84 7.56 0.26
CA VAL A 223 -2.12 7.41 0.98
C VAL A 223 -1.93 6.65 2.30
N PHE A 224 -1.21 5.52 2.29
CA PHE A 224 -0.98 4.75 3.51
C PHE A 224 -0.05 5.48 4.49
N PHE A 225 1.07 6.02 4.02
CA PHE A 225 2.09 6.62 4.87
C PHE A 225 1.68 7.99 5.44
N PHE A 226 1.01 8.84 4.66
CA PHE A 226 0.51 10.10 5.19
C PHE A 226 -0.64 9.87 6.18
N LEU A 227 -1.63 9.03 5.85
CA LEU A 227 -2.72 8.73 6.78
C LEU A 227 -2.24 8.01 8.03
N GLY A 228 -1.31 7.06 7.87
CA GLY A 228 -0.69 6.37 9.00
C GLY A 228 0.02 7.35 9.92
N PHE A 229 0.76 8.30 9.36
CA PHE A 229 1.44 9.34 10.13
C PHE A 229 0.44 10.26 10.84
N ASP A 230 -0.57 10.78 10.15
CA ASP A 230 -1.55 11.69 10.76
C ASP A 230 -2.34 11.00 11.88
N ILE A 231 -2.75 9.74 11.68
CA ILE A 231 -3.45 8.94 12.69
C ILE A 231 -2.54 8.65 13.89
N GLN A 232 -1.30 8.22 13.66
CA GLN A 232 -0.34 7.97 14.74
C GLN A 232 -0.04 9.24 15.52
N PHE A 233 0.21 10.34 14.83
CA PHE A 233 0.51 11.62 15.45
C PHE A 233 -0.68 12.12 16.28
N LEU A 234 -1.91 12.00 15.76
CA LEU A 234 -3.11 12.34 16.51
C LEU A 234 -3.28 11.47 17.76
N LEU A 235 -3.23 10.15 17.60
CA LEU A 235 -3.55 9.22 18.69
C LEU A 235 -2.47 9.17 19.78
N LEU A 236 -1.19 9.29 19.41
CA LEU A 236 -0.07 9.09 20.34
C LEU A 236 0.46 10.38 20.93
N VAL A 237 0.51 11.44 20.13
CA VAL A 237 1.13 12.70 20.54
C VAL A 237 0.08 13.68 21.01
N LEU A 238 -0.99 13.86 20.23
CA LEU A 238 -1.96 14.91 20.51
C LEU A 238 -2.97 14.47 21.57
N LEU A 239 -3.50 13.25 21.56
CA LEU A 239 -4.48 12.81 22.57
C LEU A 239 -3.89 12.69 23.98
N ASN A 240 -2.61 12.35 24.12
CA ASN A 240 -1.96 12.27 25.43
C ASN A 240 -1.57 13.67 25.95
N ASP A 241 -0.84 14.46 25.17
CA ASP A 241 -0.19 15.71 25.64
C ASP A 241 -0.34 16.91 24.67
N GLY A 242 -1.32 16.88 23.78
CA GLY A 242 -1.67 18.00 22.90
C GLY A 242 -2.73 18.92 23.50
N ASP A 243 -2.65 20.22 23.24
CA ASP A 243 -3.75 21.14 23.55
C ASP A 243 -5.01 20.74 22.78
N VAL A 244 -6.18 20.98 23.38
CA VAL A 244 -7.49 20.70 22.76
C VAL A 244 -7.57 21.33 21.37
N SER A 245 -7.14 22.58 21.23
CA SER A 245 -7.09 23.28 19.94
C SER A 245 -6.24 22.53 18.90
N SER A 246 -5.03 22.09 19.27
CA SER A 246 -4.12 21.37 18.37
C SER A 246 -4.66 20.01 17.94
N ARG A 247 -5.34 19.28 18.85
CA ARG A 247 -6.02 18.00 18.55
C ARG A 247 -7.07 18.18 17.46
N TRP A 248 -7.97 19.15 17.63
CA TRP A 248 -9.04 19.44 16.68
C TRP A 248 -8.50 19.95 15.35
N THR A 249 -7.50 20.85 15.36
CA THR A 249 -6.87 21.34 14.13
C THR A 249 -6.26 20.20 13.34
N HIS A 250 -5.48 19.31 13.96
CA HIS A 250 -4.84 18.23 13.21
C HIS A 250 -5.85 17.19 12.72
N GLY A 251 -6.77 16.74 13.59
CA GLY A 251 -7.75 15.72 13.22
C GLY A 251 -8.77 16.18 12.17
N LEU A 252 -9.28 17.41 12.29
CA LEU A 252 -10.35 17.90 11.43
C LEU A 252 -9.85 18.64 10.18
N ILE A 253 -8.64 19.20 10.22
CA ILE A 253 -8.10 20.00 9.10
C ILE A 253 -6.97 19.25 8.40
N ALA A 254 -5.96 18.76 9.11
CA ALA A 254 -4.79 18.16 8.46
C ALA A 254 -5.16 16.86 7.71
N ILE A 255 -5.84 15.92 8.37
CA ILE A 255 -6.22 14.63 7.73
C ILE A 255 -7.05 14.85 6.46
N PRO A 256 -8.16 15.63 6.47
CA PRO A 256 -8.94 15.85 5.26
C PRO A 256 -8.18 16.63 4.20
N PHE A 257 -7.35 17.61 4.60
CA PHE A 257 -6.52 18.35 3.67
C PHE A 257 -5.56 17.44 2.92
N THR A 258 -4.88 16.51 3.62
CA THR A 258 -3.99 15.52 3.03
C THR A 258 -4.72 14.61 2.03
N LEU A 259 -5.92 14.12 2.39
CA LEU A 259 -6.75 13.32 1.48
C LEU A 259 -7.14 14.09 0.21
N ILE A 260 -7.60 15.33 0.37
CA ILE A 260 -7.98 16.20 -0.76
C ILE A 260 -6.77 16.44 -1.66
N LEU A 261 -5.60 16.72 -1.07
CA LEU A 261 -4.36 16.94 -1.82
C LEU A 261 -3.97 15.71 -2.66
N LEU A 262 -4.06 14.50 -2.09
CA LEU A 262 -3.75 13.25 -2.80
C LEU A 262 -4.78 12.97 -3.93
N VAL A 263 -6.05 13.30 -3.72
CA VAL A 263 -7.07 13.22 -4.78
C VAL A 263 -6.78 14.22 -5.90
N ILE A 264 -6.42 15.45 -5.57
CA ILE A 264 -6.00 16.46 -6.56
C ILE A 264 -4.78 15.96 -7.33
N ALA A 265 -3.79 15.37 -6.65
CA ALA A 265 -2.59 14.79 -7.26
C ALA A 265 -2.92 13.69 -8.29
N TYR A 266 -3.84 12.79 -7.95
CA TYR A 266 -4.33 11.77 -8.87
C TYR A 266 -5.02 12.35 -10.11
N PHE A 267 -5.86 13.38 -9.94
CA PHE A 267 -6.52 14.02 -11.08
C PHE A 267 -5.58 14.90 -11.90
N ALA A 268 -4.56 15.50 -11.27
CA ALA A 268 -3.58 16.36 -11.92
C ALA A 268 -2.83 15.61 -13.03
N ILE A 269 -2.33 14.42 -12.71
CA ILE A 269 -1.61 13.59 -13.68
C ILE A 269 -2.53 13.03 -14.77
N ARG A 270 -3.75 12.62 -14.42
CA ARG A 270 -4.69 12.03 -15.39
C ARG A 270 -5.22 13.04 -16.40
N LYS A 271 -5.45 14.28 -15.98
CA LYS A 271 -5.95 15.34 -16.86
C LYS A 271 -4.82 16.11 -17.55
N GLU A 272 -3.56 15.83 -17.23
CA GLU A 272 -2.40 16.66 -17.59
C GLU A 272 -2.63 18.15 -17.30
N SER A 273 -3.28 18.46 -16.16
CA SER A 273 -3.61 19.84 -15.82
C SER A 273 -2.42 20.53 -15.16
N ASN A 274 -1.88 21.55 -15.82
CA ASN A 274 -0.78 22.36 -15.27
C ASN A 274 -1.15 23.01 -13.93
N ILE A 275 -2.40 23.46 -13.79
CA ILE A 275 -2.89 24.11 -12.57
C ILE A 275 -2.94 23.11 -11.41
N LEU A 276 -3.60 21.96 -11.62
CA LEU A 276 -3.71 20.94 -10.57
C LEU A 276 -2.34 20.38 -10.18
N MET A 277 -1.43 20.17 -11.16
CA MET A 277 -0.08 19.68 -10.88
C MET A 277 0.74 20.71 -10.09
N THR A 278 0.61 22.00 -10.42
CA THR A 278 1.27 23.07 -9.65
C THR A 278 0.75 23.12 -8.21
N LEU A 279 -0.57 23.00 -8.00
CA LEU A 279 -1.17 22.92 -6.67
C LEU A 279 -0.68 21.70 -5.90
N THR A 280 -0.58 20.54 -6.54
CA THR A 280 -0.03 19.32 -5.94
C THR A 280 1.44 19.51 -5.54
N LEU A 281 2.27 20.13 -6.38
CA LEU A 281 3.67 20.39 -6.07
C LEU A 281 3.82 21.35 -4.88
N LEU A 282 3.03 22.42 -4.82
CA LEU A 282 3.01 23.34 -3.69
C LEU A 282 2.56 22.64 -2.39
N GLY A 283 1.49 21.83 -2.46
CA GLY A 283 1.00 21.08 -1.32
C GLY A 283 1.99 20.02 -0.82
N LEU A 284 2.63 19.28 -1.73
CA LEU A 284 3.70 18.33 -1.39
C LEU A 284 4.91 19.03 -0.76
N SER A 285 5.26 20.23 -1.25
CA SER A 285 6.36 21.02 -0.68
C SER A 285 6.04 21.45 0.76
N GLY A 286 4.80 21.92 1.00
CA GLY A 286 4.32 22.23 2.34
C GLY A 286 4.27 21.01 3.26
N GLY A 287 3.80 19.87 2.75
CA GLY A 287 3.77 18.59 3.48
C GLY A 287 5.16 18.08 3.87
N ILE A 288 6.13 18.14 2.95
CA ILE A 288 7.54 17.83 3.24
C ILE A 288 8.08 18.76 4.32
N GLY A 289 7.82 20.07 4.24
CA GLY A 289 8.22 21.03 5.27
C GLY A 289 7.59 20.73 6.64
N TYR A 290 6.32 20.32 6.66
CA TYR A 290 5.62 19.92 7.88
C TYR A 290 6.22 18.66 8.50
N LEU A 291 6.48 17.61 7.70
CA LEU A 291 7.12 16.38 8.15
C LEU A 291 8.53 16.65 8.69
N ILE A 292 9.31 17.52 8.05
CA ILE A 292 10.63 17.91 8.59
C ILE A 292 10.49 18.61 9.95
N ALA A 293 9.53 19.54 10.08
CA ALA A 293 9.30 20.25 11.33
C ALA A 293 8.88 19.30 12.47
N LYS A 294 8.05 18.30 12.16
CA LYS A 294 7.61 17.29 13.13
C LYS A 294 8.71 16.30 13.49
N LEU A 295 9.51 15.86 12.52
CA LEU A 295 10.68 15.03 12.78
C LEU A 295 11.67 15.75 13.71
N VAL A 296 11.93 17.05 13.48
CA VAL A 296 12.77 17.86 14.37
C VAL A 296 12.16 18.02 15.77
N ASP A 297 10.84 18.17 15.87
CA ASP A 297 10.15 18.26 17.16
C ASP A 297 10.30 16.96 17.96
N VAL A 298 10.14 15.81 17.31
CA VAL A 298 10.34 14.48 17.92
C VAL A 298 11.81 14.28 18.33
N MET A 299 12.77 14.74 17.53
CA MET A 299 14.18 14.64 17.87
C MET A 299 14.58 15.53 19.05
N LYS A 300 14.06 16.77 19.13
CA LYS A 300 14.40 17.73 20.18
C LYS A 300 13.65 17.49 21.49
N LYS A 301 12.40 17.04 21.41
CA LYS A 301 11.54 16.80 22.58
C LYS A 301 11.35 15.31 22.86
N GLY A 302 12.16 14.45 22.23
CA GLY A 302 12.02 12.99 22.33
C GLY A 302 12.08 12.45 23.75
N ASP A 303 12.79 13.14 24.65
CA ASP A 303 12.94 12.74 26.05
C ASP A 303 11.83 13.27 26.97
N THR A 304 10.91 14.08 26.43
CA THR A 304 9.72 14.52 27.17
C THR A 304 8.71 13.38 27.28
N PRO A 305 7.90 13.32 28.35
CA PRO A 305 6.85 12.29 28.52
C PRO A 305 5.99 12.12 27.26
N LYS A 306 5.70 13.25 26.60
CA LYS A 306 4.96 13.37 25.33
C LYS A 306 5.44 12.48 24.20
N TYR A 307 6.74 12.24 24.06
CA TYR A 307 7.31 11.46 22.97
C TYR A 307 8.04 10.20 23.44
N SER A 308 8.33 10.08 24.74
CA SER A 308 9.15 9.03 25.33
C SER A 308 8.71 7.61 24.93
N GLY A 309 7.41 7.32 24.91
CA GLY A 309 6.87 6.02 24.52
C GLY A 309 6.72 5.77 23.03
N SER A 310 6.91 6.77 22.19
CA SER A 310 6.59 6.71 20.74
C SER A 310 7.74 7.12 19.84
N ARG A 311 8.82 7.67 20.38
CA ARG A 311 9.94 8.26 19.63
C ARG A 311 10.49 7.34 18.56
N ASN A 312 10.92 6.13 18.92
CA ASN A 312 11.60 5.21 18.00
C ASN A 312 10.73 4.84 16.80
N SER A 313 9.48 4.43 17.07
CA SER A 313 8.52 4.04 16.03
C SER A 313 8.03 5.22 15.20
N LEU A 314 7.79 6.38 15.83
CA LEU A 314 7.35 7.58 15.13
C LEU A 314 8.45 8.14 14.22
N THR A 315 9.69 8.25 14.71
CA THR A 315 10.84 8.68 13.91
C THR A 315 11.09 7.75 12.72
N PHE A 316 11.01 6.42 12.93
CA PHE A 316 11.18 5.45 11.85
C PHE A 316 10.10 5.61 10.77
N PHE A 317 8.83 5.68 11.18
CA PHE A 317 7.70 5.81 10.27
C PHE A 317 7.75 7.13 9.49
N GLU A 318 7.97 8.25 10.19
CA GLU A 318 8.09 9.58 9.61
C GLU A 318 9.27 9.72 8.65
N SER A 319 10.41 9.08 8.94
CA SER A 319 11.58 9.08 8.05
C SER A 319 11.26 8.42 6.71
N ILE A 320 10.50 7.32 6.71
CA ILE A 320 10.07 6.64 5.48
C ILE A 320 9.04 7.51 4.74
N THR A 321 8.05 8.06 5.44
CA THR A 321 7.05 8.96 4.85
C THR A 321 7.73 10.17 4.18
N LEU A 322 8.73 10.76 4.82
CA LEU A 322 9.51 11.87 4.26
C LEU A 322 10.28 11.44 3.00
N ALA A 323 10.96 10.29 3.03
CA ALA A 323 11.69 9.79 1.87
C ALA A 323 10.77 9.50 0.67
N LEU A 324 9.61 8.89 0.92
CA LEU A 324 8.58 8.65 -0.10
C LEU A 324 8.03 9.97 -0.65
N SER A 325 7.73 10.94 0.22
CA SER A 325 7.22 12.25 -0.20
C SER A 325 8.20 13.00 -1.11
N VAL A 326 9.49 12.96 -0.80
CA VAL A 326 10.55 13.54 -1.64
C VAL A 326 10.64 12.81 -2.99
N ALA A 327 10.57 11.48 -2.99
CA ALA A 327 10.53 10.71 -4.23
C ALA A 327 9.29 11.06 -5.08
N THR A 328 8.11 11.17 -4.47
CA THR A 328 6.87 11.60 -5.14
C THR A 328 7.03 12.99 -5.74
N PHE A 329 7.61 13.93 -5.00
CA PHE A 329 7.84 15.29 -5.48
C PHE A 329 8.76 15.34 -6.70
N VAL A 330 9.88 14.61 -6.67
CA VAL A 330 10.82 14.54 -7.80
C VAL A 330 10.15 13.92 -9.03
N VAL A 331 9.44 12.79 -8.85
CA VAL A 331 8.75 12.10 -9.95
C VAL A 331 7.59 12.96 -10.48
N ALA A 332 6.91 13.74 -9.63
CA ALA A 332 5.88 14.69 -10.04
C ALA A 332 6.45 15.76 -10.97
N ILE A 333 7.61 16.35 -10.64
CA ILE A 333 8.30 17.33 -11.50
C ILE A 333 8.67 16.70 -12.85
N MET A 334 9.21 15.48 -12.84
CA MET A 334 9.57 14.77 -14.07
C MET A 334 8.36 14.52 -14.96
N ASN A 335 7.22 14.15 -14.38
CA ASN A 335 5.96 14.01 -15.12
C ASN A 335 5.46 15.35 -15.63
N PHE A 336 5.52 16.41 -14.82
CA PHE A 336 5.06 17.75 -15.19
C PHE A 336 5.80 18.30 -16.42
N ARG A 337 7.12 18.10 -16.49
CA ARG A 337 7.95 18.45 -17.68
C ARG A 337 7.62 17.65 -18.95
N ASN A 338 6.84 16.58 -18.81
CA ASN A 338 6.43 15.70 -19.90
C ASN A 338 4.97 15.90 -20.33
N PHE A 339 4.25 16.87 -19.76
CA PHE A 339 2.87 17.18 -20.16
C PHE A 339 2.81 17.70 -21.59
N GLY A 340 1.72 17.39 -22.30
CA GLY A 340 1.51 17.77 -23.70
C GLY A 340 2.30 16.94 -24.72
N LYS A 341 3.06 15.92 -24.29
CA LYS A 341 3.87 15.06 -25.19
C LYS A 341 3.18 13.72 -25.52
N GLY A 342 1.84 13.71 -25.56
CA GLY A 342 1.02 12.56 -25.97
C GLY A 342 0.80 11.48 -24.91
N LEU A 343 1.13 11.72 -23.63
CA LEU A 343 0.91 10.75 -22.55
C LEU A 343 -0.59 10.52 -22.30
N LYS A 344 -1.40 11.58 -22.30
CA LYS A 344 -2.87 11.52 -22.16
C LYS A 344 -3.53 10.69 -23.25
N GLU A 345 -3.16 10.92 -24.51
CA GLU A 345 -3.74 10.19 -25.65
C GLU A 345 -3.47 8.69 -25.54
N GLN A 346 -2.28 8.29 -25.08
CA GLN A 346 -1.96 6.89 -24.84
C GLN A 346 -2.71 6.28 -23.67
N LEU A 347 -2.90 7.05 -22.59
CA LEU A 347 -3.69 6.62 -21.45
C LEU A 347 -5.17 6.42 -21.86
N GLU A 348 -5.71 7.30 -22.70
CA GLU A 348 -7.05 7.19 -23.27
C GLU A 348 -7.18 6.00 -24.22
N ARG A 349 -6.19 5.76 -25.10
CA ARG A 349 -6.14 4.56 -25.96
C ARG A 349 -6.09 3.26 -25.15
N ALA A 350 -5.22 3.18 -24.14
CA ALA A 350 -5.12 2.01 -23.26
C ALA A 350 -6.42 1.77 -22.47
N ARG A 351 -7.14 2.84 -22.09
CA ARG A 351 -8.46 2.73 -21.46
C ARG A 351 -9.54 2.27 -22.43
N GLY A 352 -9.51 2.78 -23.66
CA GLY A 352 -10.42 2.37 -24.74
C GLY A 352 -10.30 0.88 -25.04
N GLN A 353 -9.07 0.37 -25.19
CA GLN A 353 -8.82 -1.06 -25.41
C GLN A 353 -9.32 -1.94 -24.25
N ASN A 354 -9.15 -1.51 -22.99
CA ASN A 354 -9.67 -2.25 -21.84
C ASN A 354 -11.22 -2.27 -21.81
N MET A 355 -11.88 -1.18 -22.20
CA MET A 355 -13.34 -1.15 -22.33
C MET A 355 -13.83 -2.00 -23.50
N GLU A 356 -13.15 -1.95 -24.64
CA GLU A 356 -13.50 -2.72 -25.84
C GLU A 356 -13.34 -4.23 -25.61
N LEU A 357 -12.29 -4.66 -24.91
CA LEU A 357 -12.12 -6.05 -24.47
C LEU A 357 -13.20 -6.48 -23.47
N ASP A 358 -13.63 -5.58 -22.57
CA ASP A 358 -14.73 -5.84 -21.63
C ASP A 358 -16.10 -5.89 -22.35
N ASP A 359 -16.31 -5.10 -23.40
CA ASP A 359 -17.55 -5.08 -24.19
C ASP A 359 -17.65 -6.27 -25.16
N ILE A 360 -16.53 -6.72 -25.74
CA ILE A 360 -16.47 -7.98 -26.51
C ILE A 360 -16.76 -9.20 -25.61
N GLN A 361 -16.41 -9.11 -24.33
CA GLN A 361 -16.68 -10.17 -23.34
C GLN A 361 -18.09 -10.11 -22.73
N ARG A 362 -18.85 -9.04 -22.94
CA ARG A 362 -20.25 -8.94 -22.53
C ARG A 362 -21.13 -9.62 -23.58
N PRO A 363 -22.09 -10.48 -23.19
CA PRO A 363 -23.08 -10.96 -24.15
C PRO A 363 -23.82 -9.75 -24.73
N PRO A 364 -24.16 -9.76 -26.03
CA PRO A 364 -24.92 -8.67 -26.61
C PRO A 364 -26.18 -8.47 -25.77
N LYS A 365 -26.43 -7.23 -25.34
CA LYS A 365 -27.74 -6.88 -24.78
C LYS A 365 -28.75 -7.26 -25.85
N ASP A 366 -29.65 -8.17 -25.50
CA ASP A 366 -30.83 -8.48 -26.28
C ASP A 366 -31.70 -7.21 -26.30
N ASN A 367 -31.34 -6.27 -27.18
CA ASN A 367 -32.21 -5.18 -27.57
C ASN A 367 -33.29 -5.82 -28.45
N ARG A 368 -34.23 -6.52 -27.80
CA ARG A 368 -35.55 -6.71 -28.37
C ARG A 368 -36.15 -5.33 -28.50
N TRP A 369 -36.00 -4.75 -29.68
CA TRP A 369 -36.86 -3.68 -30.14
C TRP A 369 -38.28 -4.27 -30.20
N THR A 370 -39.08 -4.03 -29.17
CA THR A 370 -40.52 -4.23 -29.25
C THR A 370 -41.05 -3.13 -30.16
N LEU A 371 -41.37 -3.53 -31.39
CA LEU A 371 -42.26 -2.75 -32.24
C LEU A 371 -43.66 -2.93 -31.65
N ASP A 372 -44.06 -1.99 -30.80
CA ASP A 372 -45.47 -1.73 -30.50
C ASP A 372 -46.04 -0.75 -31.53
#